data_AF-A0A9Y2P3B8-F1
#
_entry.id   AF-A0A9Y2P3B8-F1
#
_cell.length_a   1.000
_cell.length_b   1.000
_cell.length_c   1.000
_cell.angle_alpha   90.00
_cell.angle_beta   90.00
_cell.angle_gamma   90.00
#
_symmetry.space_group_name_H-M   'P 1'
#
loop_
_entity.id
_entity.type
_entity.pdbx_description
1 polymer ?
#
loop_
_entity_poly.entity_id
_entity_poly.type
_entity_poly.pdbx_seq_one_letter_code
_entity_poly.pdbx_strand_id
1 'polypeptide(L)'
;MPAQIEANLCTPATGAQQRREMAGDATTTTEPFGLRAAWLHFANQIEIRRLAKLHVRIERKKAALAELVDERHTIMRRCIRRMRRAGGKH
;
A
#
# COMPACT_ATOMS: atom_id res chain seq x y z
N MET A 1 -56.23 20.75 -11.48
CA MET A 1 -56.62 19.48 -10.84
C MET A 1 -55.43 18.55 -10.88
N PRO A 2 -55.13 17.82 -9.79
CA PRO A 2 -53.97 18.10 -8.94
C PRO A 2 -52.82 17.10 -9.08
N ALA A 3 -51.65 17.50 -8.54
CA ALA A 3 -50.61 16.72 -7.85
C ALA A 3 -50.07 15.45 -8.55
N GLN A 4 -48.77 15.14 -8.54
CA GLN A 4 -48.10 14.71 -7.34
C GLN A 4 -46.57 14.84 -7.47
N ILE A 5 -45.99 15.42 -6.43
CA ILE A 5 -44.57 15.44 -6.11
C ILE A 5 -44.29 14.10 -5.43
N GLU A 6 -43.52 13.22 -6.06
CA GLU A 6 -42.95 12.06 -5.37
C GLU A 6 -41.49 12.36 -5.03
N ALA A 7 -41.33 12.89 -3.82
CA ALA A 7 -40.06 12.95 -3.14
C ALA A 7 -39.55 11.51 -2.96
N ASN A 8 -38.49 11.15 -3.67
CA ASN A 8 -37.72 9.93 -3.39
C ASN A 8 -37.09 10.07 -2.00
N LEU A 9 -37.82 9.61 -1.00
CA LEU A 9 -37.37 9.45 0.38
C LEU A 9 -36.29 8.36 0.40
N CYS A 10 -35.03 8.79 0.34
CA CYS A 10 -33.89 7.95 0.65
C CYS A 10 -33.98 7.53 2.13
N THR A 11 -34.42 6.30 2.38
CA THR A 11 -34.41 5.68 3.70
C THR A 11 -33.05 5.00 3.88
N PRO A 12 -32.23 5.35 4.89
CA PRO A 12 -31.06 4.56 5.19
C PRO A 12 -31.51 3.24 5.82
N ALA A 13 -31.28 2.12 5.12
CA ALA A 13 -31.38 0.81 5.71
C ALA A 13 -30.37 0.72 6.86
N THR A 14 -30.87 0.66 8.10
CA THR A 14 -30.10 0.35 9.30
C THR A 14 -29.59 -1.08 9.21
N GLY A 15 -28.52 -1.28 8.44
CA GLY A 15 -27.70 -2.47 8.47
C GLY A 15 -26.80 -2.39 9.69
N ALA A 16 -27.20 -3.03 10.79
CA ALA A 16 -26.36 -3.24 11.95
C ALA A 16 -25.14 -4.08 11.53
N GLN A 17 -24.04 -3.42 11.18
CA GLN A 17 -22.79 -4.11 10.87
C GLN A 17 -22.14 -4.47 12.20
N GLN A 18 -22.36 -5.72 12.62
CA GLN A 18 -21.65 -6.33 13.75
C GLN A 18 -20.15 -6.08 13.58
N ARG A 19 -19.58 -5.29 14.50
CA ARG A 19 -18.15 -5.13 14.68
C ARG A 19 -17.60 -6.53 15.00
N ARG A 20 -17.04 -7.21 13.99
CA ARG A 20 -16.23 -8.40 14.22
C ARG A 20 -14.98 -7.97 14.95
N GLU A 21 -15.04 -8.07 16.28
CA GLU A 21 -13.86 -8.07 17.14
C GLU A 21 -13.07 -9.33 16.83
N MET A 22 -12.14 -9.23 15.88
CA MET A 22 -11.11 -10.24 15.70
C MET A 22 -10.04 -9.98 16.76
N ALA A 23 -10.27 -10.55 17.94
CA ALA A 23 -9.24 -10.80 18.93
C ALA A 23 -8.33 -11.91 18.37
N GLY A 24 -7.14 -11.50 17.94
CA GLY A 24 -6.01 -12.36 17.63
C GLY A 24 -4.77 -11.62 18.08
N ASP A 25 -4.51 -11.70 19.39
CA ASP A 25 -3.29 -11.19 20.02
C ASP A 25 -2.09 -12.01 19.55
N ALA A 26 -1.64 -11.73 18.34
CA ALA A 26 -0.31 -12.10 17.90
C ALA A 26 0.62 -11.02 18.44
N THR A 27 1.09 -11.20 19.67
CA THR A 27 2.35 -10.61 20.14
C THR A 27 3.51 -11.25 19.36
N THR A 28 3.51 -11.13 18.03
CA THR A 28 4.75 -11.18 17.29
C THR A 28 5.52 -9.97 17.77
N THR A 29 6.51 -10.18 18.64
CA THR A 29 7.52 -9.20 19.03
C THR A 29 8.19 -8.76 17.74
N THR A 30 7.54 -7.84 17.03
CA THR A 30 7.96 -7.35 15.73
C THR A 30 9.08 -6.42 16.07
N GLU A 31 10.31 -6.94 15.94
CA GLU A 31 11.53 -6.18 16.16
C GLU A 31 11.39 -4.84 15.44
N PRO A 32 11.66 -3.71 16.13
CA PRO A 32 11.49 -2.40 15.53
C PRO A 32 12.31 -2.32 14.25
N PHE A 33 11.67 -1.92 13.15
CA PHE A 33 12.30 -1.87 11.82
C PHE A 33 12.71 -3.22 11.23
N GLY A 34 12.25 -4.35 11.80
CA GLY A 34 12.68 -5.70 11.42
C GLY A 34 14.11 -6.02 11.81
N LEU A 35 14.71 -5.26 12.75
CA LEU A 35 16.12 -5.34 13.10
C LEU A 35 16.30 -5.41 14.62
N ARG A 36 17.06 -6.41 15.09
CA ARG A 36 17.66 -6.41 16.44
C ARG A 36 18.99 -5.71 16.40
N ALA A 37 19.00 -4.41 16.64
CA ALA A 37 20.22 -3.62 16.58
C ALA A 37 20.60 -3.04 17.95
N ALA A 38 21.84 -3.26 18.38
CA ALA A 38 22.31 -2.81 19.70
C ALA A 38 22.27 -1.28 19.88
N TRP A 39 22.34 -0.52 18.78
CA TRP A 39 22.24 0.94 18.82
C TRP A 39 20.86 1.43 19.31
N LEU A 40 19.79 0.60 19.23
CA LEU A 40 18.46 0.99 19.72
C LEU A 40 18.46 1.30 21.21
N HIS A 41 19.34 0.66 21.99
CA HIS A 41 19.47 0.91 23.43
C HIS A 41 19.95 2.34 23.75
N PHE A 42 20.60 3.00 22.79
CA PHE A 42 21.14 4.35 22.95
C PHE A 42 20.23 5.44 22.36
N ALA A 43 19.20 5.07 21.60
CA ALA A 43 18.33 6.01 20.93
C ALA A 43 17.23 6.53 21.86
N ASN A 44 16.97 7.83 21.82
CA ASN A 44 15.89 8.42 22.58
C ASN A 44 14.53 8.15 21.91
N GLN A 45 13.43 8.20 22.67
CA GLN A 45 12.08 7.97 22.21
C GLN A 45 11.66 8.89 21.04
N ILE A 46 12.15 10.14 21.01
CA ILE A 46 11.89 11.09 19.92
C ILE A 46 12.55 10.61 18.62
N GLU A 47 13.78 10.11 18.71
CA GLU A 47 14.55 9.60 17.58
C GLU A 47 13.91 8.32 17.04
N ILE A 48 13.52 7.40 17.92
CA ILE A 48 12.80 6.18 17.56
C ILE A 48 11.49 6.51 16.82
N ARG A 49 10.68 7.47 17.32
CA ARG A 49 9.45 7.91 16.65
C ARG A 49 9.72 8.53 15.28
N ARG A 50 10.78 9.32 15.14
CA ARG A 50 11.16 9.91 13.86
C ARG A 50 11.62 8.83 12.88
N LEU A 51 12.40 7.86 13.36
CA LEU A 51 12.87 6.75 12.56
C LEU A 51 11.71 5.87 12.08
N ALA A 52 10.72 5.59 12.92
CA ALA A 52 9.47 4.90 12.55
C ALA A 52 8.79 5.56 11.34
N LYS A 53 8.63 6.88 11.39
CA LYS A 53 8.06 7.65 10.28
C LYS A 53 8.92 7.60 9.02
N LEU A 54 10.24 7.69 9.17
CA LEU A 54 11.16 7.61 8.04
C LEU A 54 11.15 6.23 7.39
N HIS A 55 11.14 5.16 8.17
CA HIS A 55 11.09 3.79 7.66
C HIS A 55 9.86 3.58 6.77
N VAL A 56 8.67 3.93 7.26
CA VAL A 56 7.44 3.81 6.46
C VAL A 56 7.52 4.64 5.17
N ARG A 57 8.09 5.85 5.23
CA ARG A 57 8.28 6.69 4.03
C ARG A 57 9.27 6.09 3.04
N ILE A 58 10.35 5.49 3.53
CA ILE A 58 11.35 4.82 2.70
C ILE A 58 10.72 3.62 2.00
N GLU A 59 9.99 2.77 2.73
CA GLU A 59 9.34 1.60 2.13
C GLU A 59 8.31 1.99 1.05
N ARG A 60 7.52 3.04 1.28
CA ARG A 60 6.62 3.58 0.24
C ARG A 60 7.37 4.07 -0.99
N LYS A 61 8.51 4.75 -0.81
CA LYS A 61 9.35 5.22 -1.93
C LYS A 61 10.00 4.05 -2.68
N LYS A 62 10.42 3.00 -1.98
CA LYS A 62 10.95 1.78 -2.61
C LYS A 62 9.88 1.09 -3.47
N ALA A 63 8.65 1.00 -2.97
CA ALA A 63 7.55 0.44 -3.75
C ALA A 63 7.28 1.26 -5.03
N ALA A 64 7.15 2.59 -4.91
CA ALA A 64 6.98 3.46 -6.08
C ALA A 64 8.17 3.37 -7.06
N LEU A 65 9.40 3.25 -6.56
CA LEU A 65 10.58 3.06 -7.41
C LEU A 65 10.54 1.71 -8.13
N ALA A 66 10.09 0.64 -7.47
CA ALA A 66 9.94 -0.68 -8.08
C ALA A 66 8.94 -0.65 -9.24
N GLU A 67 7.80 0.02 -9.07
CA GLU A 67 6.80 0.21 -10.14
C GLU A 67 7.41 0.91 -11.38
N LEU A 68 8.15 2.01 -11.16
CA LEU A 68 8.83 2.73 -12.24
C LEU A 68 9.91 1.88 -12.93
N VAL A 69 10.64 1.07 -12.17
CA VAL A 69 11.65 0.14 -12.68
C VAL A 69 10.98 -0.93 -13.55
N ASP A 70 9.84 -1.46 -13.13
CA ASP A 70 9.10 -2.49 -13.87
C ASP A 70 8.48 -1.97 -15.15
N GLU A 71 7.96 -0.73 -15.13
CA GLU A 71 7.48 -0.06 -16.34
C GLU A 71 8.63 0.14 -17.34
N ARG A 72 9.78 0.62 -16.88
CA ARG A 72 10.99 0.75 -17.71
C ARG A 72 11.35 -0.59 -18.35
N HIS A 73 11.41 -1.66 -17.56
CA HIS A 73 11.72 -3.00 -18.08
C HIS A 73 10.67 -3.48 -19.09
N THR A 74 9.39 -3.19 -18.86
CA THR A 74 8.30 -3.54 -19.78
C THR A 74 8.45 -2.86 -21.13
N ILE A 75 8.77 -1.55 -21.13
CA ILE A 75 9.06 -0.79 -22.34
C ILE A 75 10.27 -1.37 -23.06
N MET A 76 11.38 -1.61 -22.35
CA MET A 76 12.60 -2.21 -22.92
C MET A 76 12.31 -3.56 -23.58
N ARG A 77 11.61 -4.47 -22.88
CA ARG A 77 11.21 -5.78 -23.43
C ARG A 77 10.35 -5.63 -24.66
N ARG A 78 9.42 -4.66 -24.69
CA ARG A 78 8.57 -4.37 -25.87
C ARG A 78 9.42 -3.90 -27.05
N CYS A 79 10.37 -3.00 -26.83
CA CYS A 79 11.31 -2.54 -27.86
C CYS A 79 12.19 -3.68 -28.39
N ILE A 80 12.74 -4.51 -27.50
CA ILE A 80 13.54 -5.69 -27.91
C ILE A 80 12.72 -6.65 -28.75
N ARG A 81 11.46 -6.92 -28.36
CA ARG A 81 10.56 -7.76 -29.17
C ARG A 81 10.33 -7.18 -30.55
N ARG A 82 10.02 -5.87 -30.66
CA ARG A 82 9.86 -5.19 -31.96
C ARG A 82 11.10 -5.31 -32.83
N MET A 83 12.28 -5.08 -32.25
CA MET A 83 13.56 -5.23 -32.94
C MET A 83 13.79 -6.67 -33.44
N ARG A 84 13.52 -7.69 -32.61
CA ARG A 84 13.64 -9.10 -33.02
C ARG A 84 12.68 -9.47 -34.16
N ARG A 85 11.44 -8.94 -34.13
CA ARG A 85 10.46 -9.12 -35.21
C ARG A 85 10.94 -8.54 -36.53
N ALA A 86 11.43 -7.30 -36.48
CA ALA A 86 11.95 -6.60 -37.64
C ALA A 86 13.17 -7.30 -38.25
N GLY A 87 14.01 -7.92 -37.40
CA GLY A 87 15.15 -8.73 -37.83
C GLY A 87 14.80 -10.15 -38.30
N GLY A 88 13.51 -10.51 -38.46
CA GLY A 88 13.07 -11.78 -39.04
C GLY A 88 13.34 -13.02 -38.17
N LYS A 89 13.71 -12.85 -36.90
CA LYS A 89 14.03 -13.97 -36.00
C LYS A 89 12.77 -14.34 -35.20
N HIS A 90 11.87 -15.09 -35.84
CA HIS A 90 10.69 -15.70 -35.22
C HIS A 90 10.60 -17.18 -35.56
#